data_AF-A0A1X0S1L7-F1
#
_entry.id   AF-A0A1X0S1L7-F1
#
_cell.length_a   1.000
_cell.length_b   1.000
_cell.length_c   1.000
_cell.angle_alpha   90.00
_cell.angle_beta   90.00
_cell.angle_gamma   90.00
#
_symmetry.space_group_name_H-M   'P 1'
#
loop_
_entity.id
_entity.type
_entity.pdbx_description
1 polymer ?
#
loop_
_entity_poly.entity_id
_entity_poly.type
_entity_poly.pdbx_seq_one_letter_code
_entity_poly.pdbx_strand_id
1 'polypeptide(L)'
;MYFISQRFQFHIQLCNRYHVLQEPNIDIKDKETAFLNFPQSKTINANEIDINYMHRKNRKHLERLMKKTFQEEVSTLEAKLEKASFSASNNVEEFQQNYRGNGDCLKKLRSFYNSSNGTNRLRSLEIQKKKVLG
;
A
#
# COMPACT_ATOMS: atom_id res chain seq x y z
N MET A 1 -5.58 -32.21 -7.71
CA MET A 1 -4.32 -32.23 -6.93
C MET A 1 -3.47 -33.48 -7.23
N TYR A 2 -3.50 -34.03 -8.45
CA TYR A 2 -2.81 -35.30 -8.79
C TYR A 2 -1.62 -35.10 -9.77
N PHE A 3 -1.61 -34.00 -10.53
CA PHE A 3 -0.63 -33.71 -11.57
C PHE A 3 0.75 -33.26 -11.05
N ILE A 4 0.80 -32.64 -9.87
CA ILE A 4 2.03 -32.08 -9.28
C ILE A 4 2.95 -33.21 -8.78
N SER A 5 2.36 -34.29 -8.26
CA SER A 5 3.10 -35.42 -7.68
C SER A 5 3.84 -36.24 -8.74
N GLN A 6 3.20 -36.54 -9.87
CA GLN A 6 3.83 -37.27 -10.98
C GLN A 6 4.99 -36.49 -11.63
N ARG A 7 4.85 -35.17 -11.74
CA ARG A 7 5.87 -34.28 -12.30
C ARG A 7 7.09 -34.17 -11.39
N PHE A 8 6.87 -34.05 -10.08
CA PHE A 8 7.95 -34.05 -9.09
C PHE A 8 8.72 -35.38 -9.08
N GLN A 9 8.01 -36.50 -9.15
CA GLN A 9 8.61 -37.82 -9.22
C GLN A 9 9.45 -38.02 -10.49
N PHE A 10 9.01 -37.48 -11.64
CA PHE A 10 9.79 -37.49 -12.88
C PHE A 10 11.05 -36.62 -12.79
N HIS A 11 10.98 -35.44 -12.17
CA HIS A 11 12.16 -34.60 -11.98
C HIS A 11 13.19 -35.24 -11.05
N ILE A 12 12.75 -35.91 -9.97
CA ILE A 12 13.64 -36.70 -9.11
C ILE A 12 14.27 -37.87 -9.90
N GLN A 13 13.49 -38.57 -10.73
CA GLN A 13 14.02 -39.66 -11.56
C GLN A 13 15.02 -39.17 -12.61
N LEU A 14 14.80 -38.01 -13.22
CA LEU A 14 15.76 -37.37 -14.13
C LEU A 14 17.04 -36.96 -13.39
N CYS A 15 16.92 -36.26 -12.26
CA CYS A 15 18.06 -35.86 -11.45
C CYS A 15 18.87 -37.09 -11.02
N ASN A 16 18.22 -38.14 -10.53
CA ASN A 16 18.90 -39.37 -10.16
C ASN A 16 19.54 -40.07 -11.36
N ARG A 17 18.89 -40.07 -12.54
CA ARG A 17 19.47 -40.64 -13.77
C ARG A 17 20.72 -39.89 -14.22
N TYR A 18 20.69 -38.57 -14.29
CA TYR A 18 21.84 -37.77 -14.73
C TYR A 18 22.93 -37.63 -13.67
N HIS A 19 22.59 -37.81 -12.39
CA HIS A 19 23.59 -37.83 -11.32
C HIS A 19 24.34 -39.18 -11.25
N VAL A 20 23.72 -40.27 -11.74
CA VAL A 20 24.31 -41.63 -11.79
C VAL A 20 24.94 -41.94 -13.16
N LEU A 21 24.50 -41.30 -14.25
CA LEU A 21 25.01 -41.55 -15.60
C LEU A 21 26.00 -40.45 -16.03
N GLN A 22 27.29 -40.67 -15.74
CA GLN A 22 28.39 -40.19 -16.58
C GLN A 22 28.48 -41.03 -17.86
N GLU A 23 27.37 -41.30 -18.56
CA GLU A 23 27.38 -42.06 -19.82
C GLU A 23 26.81 -41.24 -20.98
N PRO A 24 27.44 -41.26 -22.18
CA PRO A 24 27.32 -40.15 -23.11
C PRO A 24 26.31 -40.38 -24.25
N ASN A 25 25.37 -41.31 -24.17
CA ASN A 25 24.49 -41.54 -25.32
C ASN A 25 23.13 -42.16 -24.98
N ILE A 26 22.19 -41.34 -24.54
CA ILE A 26 20.78 -41.73 -24.42
C ILE A 26 19.95 -40.76 -25.26
N ASP A 27 19.26 -41.30 -26.28
CA ASP A 27 18.35 -40.52 -27.12
C ASP A 27 17.05 -40.26 -26.36
N ILE A 28 16.86 -39.01 -25.92
CA ILE A 28 15.74 -38.54 -25.08
C ILE A 28 14.60 -37.96 -25.94
N LYS A 29 14.79 -37.85 -27.27
CA LYS A 29 13.89 -37.13 -28.18
C LYS A 29 12.42 -37.55 -28.07
N ASP A 30 12.15 -38.85 -27.92
CA ASP A 30 10.79 -39.38 -27.88
C ASP A 30 10.06 -39.12 -26.55
N LYS A 31 10.80 -38.92 -25.45
CA LYS A 31 10.20 -38.61 -24.14
C LYS A 31 10.12 -37.12 -23.86
N GLU A 32 11.02 -36.32 -24.44
CA GLU A 32 11.01 -34.87 -24.28
C GLU A 32 9.73 -34.22 -24.82
N THR A 33 9.24 -34.66 -25.98
CA THR A 33 8.09 -34.02 -26.65
C THR A 33 6.78 -34.16 -25.89
N ALA A 34 6.57 -35.26 -25.14
CA ALA A 34 5.37 -35.45 -24.33
C ALA A 34 5.36 -34.56 -23.06
N PHE A 35 6.54 -34.28 -22.47
CA PHE A 35 6.66 -33.57 -21.19
C PHE A 35 7.07 -32.09 -21.33
N LEU A 36 7.65 -31.68 -22.47
CA LEU A 36 7.95 -30.28 -22.83
C LEU A 36 6.74 -29.54 -23.42
N ASN A 37 5.57 -30.16 -23.51
CA ASN A 37 4.31 -29.48 -23.75
C ASN A 37 3.96 -28.61 -22.54
N PHE A 38 4.66 -27.49 -22.40
CA PHE A 38 4.28 -26.45 -21.46
C PHE A 38 2.91 -25.95 -21.91
N PRO A 39 1.91 -25.87 -21.02
CA PRO A 39 0.70 -25.13 -21.34
C PRO A 39 1.13 -23.74 -21.79
N GLN A 40 0.59 -23.30 -22.93
CA GLN A 40 0.91 -22.02 -23.55
C GLN A 40 0.95 -20.93 -22.48
N SER A 41 2.04 -20.15 -22.43
CA SER A 41 2.23 -19.14 -21.38
C SER A 41 1.04 -18.20 -21.38
N LYS A 42 0.15 -18.37 -20.41
CA LYS A 42 -0.94 -17.43 -20.18
C LYS A 42 -0.30 -16.17 -19.61
N THR A 43 -0.51 -15.04 -20.28
CA THR A 43 -0.17 -13.73 -19.72
C THR A 43 -1.11 -13.50 -18.54
N ILE A 44 -0.68 -13.90 -17.34
CA ILE A 44 -1.47 -13.69 -16.12
C ILE A 44 -1.54 -12.18 -15.91
N ASN A 45 -2.75 -11.62 -15.96
CA ASN A 45 -2.95 -10.21 -15.66
C ASN A 45 -2.65 -9.97 -14.17
N ALA A 46 -2.09 -8.82 -13.79
CA ALA A 46 -1.87 -8.47 -12.39
C ALA A 46 -3.15 -8.57 -11.54
N ASN A 47 -4.33 -8.42 -12.15
CA ASN A 47 -5.64 -8.58 -11.51
C ASN A 47 -6.04 -10.04 -11.28
N GLU A 48 -5.44 -10.99 -11.98
CA GLU A 48 -5.64 -12.45 -11.85
C GLU A 48 -4.67 -13.08 -10.84
N ILE A 49 -3.63 -12.33 -10.45
CA ILE A 49 -2.77 -12.70 -9.32
C ILE A 49 -3.59 -12.46 -8.06
N ASP A 50 -4.18 -13.53 -7.51
CA ASP A 50 -4.78 -13.49 -6.18
C ASP A 50 -3.69 -13.24 -5.15
N ILE A 51 -3.42 -11.96 -4.88
CA ILE A 51 -2.63 -11.53 -3.73
C ILE A 51 -3.51 -11.82 -2.52
N ASN A 52 -3.43 -13.08 -2.07
CA ASN A 52 -3.96 -13.68 -0.84
C ASN A 52 -4.82 -12.70 -0.04
N TYR A 53 -6.12 -12.92 0.09
CA TYR A 53 -7.10 -12.04 0.76
C TYR A 53 -6.58 -11.33 2.04
N MET A 54 -5.73 -11.99 2.82
CA MET A 54 -5.01 -11.43 3.98
C MET A 54 -4.12 -10.21 3.65
N HIS A 55 -3.36 -10.21 2.55
CA HIS A 55 -2.55 -9.07 2.13
C HIS A 55 -3.41 -7.85 1.80
N ARG A 56 -4.54 -8.04 1.09
CA ARG A 56 -5.50 -6.97 0.83
C ARG A 56 -6.08 -6.40 2.13
N LYS A 57 -6.43 -7.28 3.08
CA LYS A 57 -6.94 -6.88 4.40
C LYS A 57 -5.90 -6.08 5.18
N ASN A 58 -4.65 -6.54 5.22
CA ASN A 58 -3.55 -5.87 5.91
C ASN A 58 -3.22 -4.51 5.28
N ARG A 59 -3.16 -4.42 3.95
CA ARG A 59 -2.96 -3.14 3.25
C ARG A 59 -4.05 -2.13 3.60
N LYS A 60 -5.33 -2.53 3.51
CA LYS A 60 -6.45 -1.66 3.87
C LYS A 60 -6.42 -1.25 5.34
N HIS A 61 -5.99 -2.14 6.23
CA HIS A 61 -5.84 -1.82 7.65
C HIS A 61 -4.75 -0.77 7.89
N LEU A 62 -3.57 -0.94 7.28
CA LEU A 62 -2.48 0.02 7.35
C LEU A 62 -2.88 1.39 6.77
N GLU A 63 -3.56 1.42 5.62
CA GLU A 63 -4.08 2.66 5.03
C GLU A 63 -5.04 3.39 5.99
N ARG A 64 -5.89 2.65 6.73
CA ARG A 64 -6.79 3.24 7.74
C ARG A 64 -6.02 3.78 8.94
N LEU A 65 -5.02 3.04 9.42
CA LEU A 65 -4.17 3.49 10.53
C LEU A 65 -3.41 4.77 10.17
N MET A 66 -2.78 4.81 9.00
CA MET A 66 -2.08 6.01 8.52
C MET A 66 -3.01 7.22 8.43
N LYS A 67 -4.23 7.03 7.90
CA LYS A 67 -5.24 8.10 7.87
C LYS A 67 -5.61 8.59 9.26
N LYS A 68 -5.77 7.68 10.23
CA LYS A 68 -6.10 8.02 11.62
C LYS A 68 -4.98 8.82 12.27
N THR A 69 -3.74 8.35 12.18
CA THR A 69 -2.56 9.04 12.75
C THR A 69 -2.41 10.42 12.13
N PHE A 70 -2.54 10.53 10.80
CA PHE A 70 -2.44 11.80 10.11
C PHE A 70 -3.56 12.78 10.55
N GLN A 71 -4.77 12.29 10.80
CA GLN A 71 -5.87 13.13 11.29
C GLN A 71 -5.67 13.57 12.76
N GLU A 72 -5.11 12.71 13.61
CA GLU A 72 -4.72 13.06 14.98
C GLU A 72 -3.62 14.14 14.98
N GLU A 73 -2.62 14.02 14.10
CA GLU A 73 -1.58 15.04 13.92
C GLU A 73 -2.18 16.40 13.54
N VAL A 74 -3.13 16.44 12.60
CA VAL A 74 -3.82 17.68 12.23
C VAL A 74 -4.57 18.28 13.43
N SER A 75 -5.34 17.48 14.16
CA SER A 75 -6.08 17.95 15.34
C SER A 75 -5.16 18.48 16.44
N THR A 76 -4.00 17.86 16.66
CA THR A 76 -3.03 18.34 17.66
C THR A 76 -2.39 19.67 17.25
N LEU A 77 -2.10 19.86 15.96
CA LEU A 77 -1.60 21.13 15.44
C LEU A 77 -2.64 22.24 15.55
N GLU A 78 -3.91 21.94 15.27
CA GLU A 78 -5.03 22.87 15.45
C GLU A 78 -5.17 23.29 16.91
N ALA A 79 -5.21 22.34 17.85
CA ALA A 79 -5.30 22.63 19.27
C ALA A 79 -4.10 23.42 19.79
N LYS A 80 -2.89 23.18 19.25
CA LYS A 80 -1.70 23.97 19.59
C LYS A 80 -1.84 25.43 19.13
N LEU A 81 -2.37 25.66 17.94
CA LEU A 81 -2.62 27.01 17.44
C LEU A 81 -3.77 27.71 18.13
N GLU A 82 -4.81 26.98 18.53
CA GLU A 82 -5.93 27.53 19.30
C GLU A 82 -5.45 28.05 20.67
N LYS A 83 -4.52 27.32 21.31
CA LYS A 83 -3.84 27.78 22.54
C LYS A 83 -2.86 28.92 22.30
N ALA A 84 -2.29 29.02 21.10
CA ALA A 84 -1.46 30.15 20.71
C ALA A 84 -2.39 31.33 20.41
N SER A 85 -2.88 31.99 21.45
CA SER A 85 -3.82 33.10 21.33
C SER A 85 -3.20 34.29 20.59
N PHE A 86 -3.23 34.26 19.26
CA PHE A 86 -2.77 35.36 18.41
C PHE A 86 -3.58 36.63 18.65
N SER A 87 -4.84 36.48 19.05
CA SER A 87 -5.74 37.57 19.46
C SER A 87 -5.45 38.11 20.86
N ALA A 88 -4.63 37.43 21.67
CA ALA A 88 -4.25 37.88 23.01
C ALA A 88 -2.90 38.61 23.04
N SER A 89 -2.23 38.75 21.89
CA SER A 89 -1.03 39.58 21.76
C SER A 89 -1.39 41.05 21.95
N ASN A 90 -0.69 41.74 22.86
CA ASN A 90 -1.00 43.13 23.21
C ASN A 90 -0.27 44.14 22.30
N ASN A 91 0.74 43.69 21.56
CA ASN A 91 1.52 44.50 20.63
C ASN A 91 2.00 43.69 19.41
N VAL A 92 2.58 44.40 18.44
CA VAL A 92 3.01 43.85 17.15
C VAL A 92 4.20 42.90 17.33
N GLU A 93 5.13 43.21 18.22
CA GLU A 93 6.30 42.38 18.50
C GLU A 93 5.92 41.02 19.09
N GLU A 94 5.03 40.99 20.09
CA GLU A 94 4.47 39.77 20.68
C GLU A 94 3.74 38.93 19.64
N PHE A 95 2.94 39.58 18.78
CA PHE A 95 2.27 38.90 17.68
C PHE A 95 3.28 38.27 16.72
N GLN A 96 4.33 39.02 16.31
CA GLN A 96 5.36 38.52 15.41
C GLN A 96 6.16 37.37 16.03
N GLN A 97 6.50 37.44 17.31
CA GLN A 97 7.19 36.35 18.00
C GLN A 97 6.31 35.10 18.10
N ASN A 98 5.03 35.27 18.44
CA ASN A 98 4.06 34.17 18.49
C ASN A 98 3.87 33.53 17.10
N TYR A 99 3.74 34.35 16.06
CA TYR A 99 3.64 33.89 14.67
C TYR A 99 4.88 33.11 14.23
N ARG A 100 6.10 33.61 14.53
CA ARG A 100 7.35 32.91 14.22
C ARG A 100 7.46 31.59 14.99
N GLY A 101 7.13 31.58 16.29
CA GLY A 101 7.17 30.38 17.13
C GLY A 101 6.23 29.26 16.67
N ASN A 102 5.17 29.61 15.94
CA ASN A 102 4.18 28.67 15.41
C ASN A 102 4.25 28.47 13.89
N GLY A 103 5.25 29.05 13.21
CA GLY A 103 5.37 29.04 11.75
C GLY A 103 5.35 27.65 11.12
N ASP A 104 6.01 26.67 11.75
CA ASP A 104 6.05 25.29 11.23
C ASP A 104 4.70 24.58 11.37
N CYS A 105 3.93 24.87 12.42
CA CYS A 105 2.58 24.34 12.60
C CYS A 105 1.65 24.89 11.52
N LEU A 106 1.74 26.20 11.26
CA LEU A 106 0.98 26.88 10.20
C LEU A 106 1.32 26.33 8.81
N LYS A 107 2.61 26.11 8.50
CA LYS A 107 3.04 25.52 7.22
C LYS A 107 2.46 24.12 7.02
N LYS A 108 2.53 23.26 8.06
CA LYS A 108 1.99 21.90 8.00
C LYS A 108 0.47 21.89 7.79
N LEU A 109 -0.28 22.71 8.53
CA LEU A 109 -1.73 22.82 8.36
C LEU A 109 -2.12 23.38 7.00
N ARG A 110 -1.43 24.42 6.52
CA ARG A 110 -1.66 24.96 5.17
C ARG A 110 -1.44 23.89 4.10
N SER A 111 -0.34 23.14 4.20
CA SER A 111 -0.07 22.02 3.27
C SER A 111 -1.19 20.98 3.31
N PHE A 112 -1.67 20.62 4.51
CA PHE A 112 -2.78 19.69 4.67
C PHE A 112 -4.08 20.19 4.03
N TYR A 113 -4.52 21.40 4.34
CA TYR A 113 -5.77 21.95 3.84
C TYR A 113 -5.76 22.18 2.33
N ASN A 114 -4.58 22.45 1.76
CA ASN A 114 -4.38 22.56 0.31
C ASN A 114 -4.16 21.21 -0.38
N SER A 115 -4.00 20.13 0.37
CA SER A 115 -3.86 18.79 -0.20
C SER A 115 -5.21 18.25 -0.67
N SER A 116 -5.19 17.28 -1.59
CA SER A 116 -6.39 16.55 -2.00
C SER A 116 -7.13 15.90 -0.83
N ASN A 117 -6.41 15.51 0.23
CA ASN A 117 -7.02 14.99 1.47
C ASN A 117 -7.85 16.07 2.18
N GLY A 118 -7.35 17.31 2.24
CA GLY A 118 -8.07 18.46 2.80
C GLY A 118 -9.35 18.77 2.02
N THR A 119 -9.25 18.85 0.69
CA THR A 119 -10.41 19.08 -0.19
C THR A 119 -11.46 17.97 -0.04
N ASN A 120 -11.04 16.70 0.02
CA ASN A 120 -11.94 15.57 0.21
C ASN A 120 -12.63 15.59 1.58
N ARG A 121 -11.93 16.03 2.64
CA ARG A 121 -12.51 16.21 3.98
C ARG A 121 -13.59 17.30 3.98
N LEU A 122 -13.30 18.47 3.41
CA LEU A 122 -14.26 19.56 3.28
C LEU A 122 -15.51 19.13 2.51
N ARG A 123 -15.32 18.48 1.35
CA ARG A 123 -16.42 17.94 0.56
C ARG A 123 -17.27 16.93 1.34
N SER A 124 -16.63 16.06 2.13
CA SER A 124 -17.34 15.07 2.96
C SER A 124 -18.18 15.75 4.04
N LEU A 125 -17.66 16.80 4.69
CA LEU A 125 -18.39 17.59 5.68
C LEU A 125 -19.57 18.35 5.07
N GLU A 126 -19.40 18.94 3.88
CA GLU A 126 -20.49 19.60 3.15
C GLU A 126 -21.61 18.62 2.78
N ILE A 127 -21.25 17.43 2.31
CA ILE A 127 -22.22 16.37 2.01
C ILE A 127 -22.98 15.97 3.28
N GLN A 128 -22.28 15.82 4.41
CA GLN A 128 -22.92 15.51 5.70
C GLN A 128 -23.87 16.62 6.14
N LYS A 129 -23.47 17.90 6.07
CA LYS A 129 -24.34 19.03 6.41
C LYS A 129 -25.61 19.07 5.56
N LYS A 130 -25.50 18.83 4.25
CA LYS A 130 -26.65 18.76 3.34
C LYS A 130 -27.62 17.63 3.66
N LYS A 131 -27.13 16.51 4.21
CA LYS A 131 -27.97 15.38 4.64
C LYS A 131 -28.69 15.61 5.97
N VAL A 132 -28.15 16.47 6.83
CA VAL A 132 -28.74 16.77 8.15
C VAL A 132 -29.78 17.89 8.07
N LEU A 133 -29.68 18.73 7.03
CA LEU A 133 -30.55 19.89 6.82
C LEU A 133 -31.65 19.67 5.77
N GLY A 134 -31.75 18.47 5.19
CA GLY A 134 -32.83 18.06 4.28
C GLY A 134 -33.56 16.86 4.83
#